data_AF-T1AUE6-F1
#
_entry.id   AF-T1AUE6-F1
#
_cell.length_a   1.000
_cell.length_b   1.000
_cell.length_c   1.000
_cell.angle_alpha   90.00
_cell.angle_beta   90.00
_cell.angle_gamma   90.00
#
_symmetry.space_group_name_H-M   'P 1'
#
loop_
_entity.id
_entity.type
_entity.pdbx_description
1 polymer ?
#
loop_
_entity_poly.entity_id
_entity_poly.type
_entity_poly.pdbx_seq_one_letter_code
_entity_poly.pdbx_strand_id
1 'polypeptide(L)'
;MSDSHAGLVEAARKQFQGVAWQRCQVHLMRNLLSHTPSRHRAEVARYAQRIFQAHDIAEARTHLAAFVTRFAKSAPQTVACLEEGFEDALSV
;
A
#
# COMPACT_ATOMS: atom_id res chain seq x y z
N MET A 1 2.73 -32.00 1.60
CA MET A 1 3.20 -30.61 1.46
C MET A 1 2.06 -29.70 1.86
N SER A 2 2.12 -29.12 3.05
CA SER A 2 1.18 -28.12 3.53
C SER A 2 1.97 -27.24 4.51
N ASP A 3 2.21 -26.04 4.03
CA ASP A 3 1.99 -24.80 4.75
C ASP A 3 2.88 -24.45 5.95
N SER A 4 4.12 -24.09 5.61
CA SER A 4 5.00 -23.20 6.38
C SER A 4 4.47 -21.74 6.48
N HIS A 5 3.17 -21.53 6.72
CA HIS A 5 2.55 -20.20 6.67
C HIS A 5 2.68 -19.41 7.98
N ALA A 6 3.02 -20.04 9.10
CA ALA A 6 3.14 -19.31 10.37
C ALA A 6 4.40 -18.43 10.46
N GLY A 7 5.54 -18.89 9.90
CA GLY A 7 6.81 -18.16 10.02
C GLY A 7 6.88 -16.87 9.18
N LEU A 8 6.26 -16.88 8.00
CA LEU A 8 6.25 -15.71 7.09
C LEU A 8 5.24 -14.65 7.53
N VAL A 9 4.09 -15.06 8.07
CA VAL A 9 3.05 -14.13 8.53
C VAL A 9 3.55 -13.31 9.73
N GLU A 10 4.27 -13.91 10.67
CA GLU A 10 4.79 -13.19 11.84
C GLU A 10 5.90 -12.20 11.49
N ALA A 11 6.81 -12.57 10.57
CA ALA A 11 7.83 -11.65 10.07
C ALA A 11 7.20 -10.47 9.31
N ALA A 12 6.20 -10.75 8.47
CA ALA A 12 5.42 -9.74 7.75
C ALA A 12 4.68 -8.79 8.71
N ARG A 13 4.00 -9.31 9.73
CA ARG A 13 3.33 -8.49 10.76
C ARG A 13 4.30 -7.54 11.44
N LYS A 14 5.51 -8.01 11.76
CA LYS A 14 6.53 -7.21 12.43
C LYS A 14 6.99 -6.03 11.57
N GLN A 15 7.14 -6.23 10.26
CA GLN A 15 7.48 -5.17 9.32
C GLN A 15 6.33 -4.14 9.19
N PHE A 16 5.07 -4.59 9.15
CA PHE A 16 3.89 -3.73 9.02
C PHE A 16 3.48 -2.98 10.29
N GLN A 17 4.11 -3.23 11.43
CA GLN A 17 3.84 -2.49 12.68
C GLN A 17 5.04 -1.65 13.15
N GLY A 18 6.16 -1.67 12.42
CA GLY A 18 7.37 -0.93 12.78
C GLY A 18 7.32 0.57 12.47
N VAL A 19 8.21 1.33 13.12
CA VAL A 19 8.42 2.77 12.87
C VAL A 19 8.79 3.07 11.41
N ALA A 20 9.51 2.15 10.76
CA ALA A 20 9.87 2.27 9.34
C ALA A 20 8.61 2.31 8.46
N TRP A 21 7.70 1.35 8.62
CA TRP A 21 6.44 1.29 7.88
C TRP A 21 5.58 2.54 8.13
N GLN A 22 5.42 2.98 9.38
CA GLN A 22 4.66 4.20 9.71
C GLN A 22 5.23 5.45 9.01
N ARG A 23 6.56 5.61 8.97
CA ARG A 23 7.22 6.70 8.25
C ARG A 23 7.01 6.57 6.74
N CYS A 24 7.10 5.35 6.19
CA CYS A 24 6.84 5.11 4.77
C CYS A 24 5.40 5.46 4.39
N GLN A 25 4.39 5.15 5.21
CA GLN A 25 3.00 5.54 4.93
C GLN A 25 2.83 7.05 4.77
N VAL A 26 3.47 7.85 5.63
CA VAL A 26 3.37 9.31 5.58
C VAL A 26 3.98 9.86 4.29
N HIS A 27 5.18 9.39 3.93
CA HIS A 27 5.85 9.83 2.70
C HIS A 27 5.11 9.33 1.45
N LEU A 28 4.66 8.09 1.47
CA LEU A 28 3.92 7.48 0.38
C LEU A 28 2.58 8.19 0.15
N MET A 29 1.83 8.52 1.20
CA MET A 29 0.60 9.31 1.06
C MET A 29 0.89 10.70 0.44
N ARG A 30 1.95 11.38 0.90
CA ARG A 30 2.31 12.70 0.37
C ARG A 30 2.68 12.63 -1.11
N ASN A 31 3.52 11.66 -1.49
CA ASN A 31 3.95 11.45 -2.87
C ASN A 31 2.76 11.03 -3.74
N LEU A 32 1.93 10.09 -3.27
CA LEU A 32 0.75 9.63 -3.98
C LEU A 32 -0.18 10.78 -4.34
N LEU A 33 -0.49 11.63 -3.34
CA LEU A 33 -1.37 12.76 -3.55
C LEU A 33 -0.76 13.85 -4.44
N SER A 34 0.57 14.03 -4.48
CA SER A 34 1.21 14.98 -5.39
C SER A 34 0.96 14.63 -6.86
N HIS A 35 0.94 13.33 -7.19
CA HIS A 35 0.66 12.81 -8.54
C HIS A 35 -0.83 12.57 -8.83
N THR A 36 -1.72 12.82 -7.87
CA THR A 36 -3.15 12.55 -8.01
C THR A 36 -3.92 13.78 -8.53
N PRO A 37 -4.68 13.65 -9.64
CA PRO A 37 -5.59 14.71 -10.09
C PRO A 37 -6.56 15.13 -8.98
N SER A 38 -6.83 16.43 -8.85
CA SER A 38 -7.66 16.99 -7.76
C SER A 38 -9.00 16.28 -7.58
N ARG A 39 -9.68 15.95 -8.69
CA ARG A 39 -10.95 15.21 -8.72
C ARG A 39 -10.91 13.81 -8.10
N HIS A 40 -9.73 13.18 -8.01
CA HIS A 40 -9.55 11.83 -7.46
C HIS A 40 -8.87 11.83 -6.09
N ARG A 41 -8.32 12.95 -5.62
CA ARG A 41 -7.52 13.02 -4.38
C ARG A 41 -8.22 12.44 -3.15
N ALA A 42 -9.48 12.80 -2.92
CA ALA A 42 -10.23 12.32 -1.76
C ALA A 42 -10.46 10.79 -1.82
N GLU A 43 -10.78 10.28 -3.01
CA GLU A 43 -11.02 8.86 -3.22
C GLU A 43 -9.72 8.05 -3.10
N VAL A 44 -8.64 8.53 -3.75
CA VAL A 44 -7.30 7.94 -3.66
C VAL A 44 -6.81 7.88 -2.22
N ALA A 45 -6.94 8.98 -1.46
CA ALA A 45 -6.55 9.00 -0.06
C ALA A 45 -7.28 7.93 0.75
N ARG A 46 -8.59 7.77 0.53
CA ARG A 46 -9.40 6.76 1.24
C ARG A 46 -8.98 5.34 0.89
N TYR A 47 -8.68 5.03 -0.37
CA TYR A 47 -8.23 3.69 -0.75
C TYR A 47 -6.79 3.42 -0.25
N ALA A 48 -5.89 4.40 -0.34
CA ALA A 48 -4.53 4.28 0.18
C ALA A 48 -4.51 4.07 1.70
N GLN A 49 -5.38 4.77 2.45
CA GLN A 49 -5.54 4.54 3.89
C GLN A 49 -5.90 3.09 4.22
N ARG A 50 -6.72 2.41 3.41
CA ARG A 50 -7.05 1.00 3.64
C ARG A 50 -5.81 0.10 3.50
N ILE A 51 -4.96 0.37 2.52
CA ILE A 51 -3.69 -0.35 2.34
C ILE A 51 -2.79 -0.15 3.57
N PHE A 52 -2.73 1.08 4.08
CA PHE A 52 -1.88 1.44 5.22
C PHE A 52 -2.40 0.92 6.57
N GLN A 53 -3.71 0.71 6.68
CA GLN A 53 -4.37 0.17 7.87
C GLN A 53 -4.50 -1.36 7.85
N ALA A 54 -3.99 -2.03 6.81
CA ALA A 54 -4.00 -3.48 6.72
C ALA A 54 -3.20 -4.12 7.87
N HIS A 55 -3.71 -5.24 8.39
CA HIS A 55 -3.12 -5.95 9.52
C HIS A 55 -1.95 -6.84 9.13
N ASP A 56 -1.88 -7.25 7.86
CA ASP A 56 -0.81 -8.04 7.27
C ASP A 56 -0.62 -7.75 5.77
N ILE A 57 0.44 -8.32 5.18
CA ILE A 57 0.79 -8.15 3.77
C ILE A 57 -0.31 -8.67 2.84
N ALA A 58 -1.01 -9.74 3.20
CA ALA A 58 -2.02 -10.34 2.34
C ALA A 58 -3.23 -9.40 2.20
N GLU A 59 -3.68 -8.82 3.30
CA GLU A 59 -4.72 -7.79 3.31
C GLU A 59 -4.25 -6.52 2.56
N ALA A 60 -3.01 -6.08 2.79
CA ALA A 60 -2.45 -4.90 2.12
C ALA A 60 -2.39 -5.10 0.59
N ARG A 61 -1.94 -6.27 0.12
CA ARG A 61 -1.92 -6.63 -1.31
C ARG A 61 -3.32 -6.73 -1.90
N THR A 62 -4.30 -7.20 -1.13
CA THR A 62 -5.70 -7.22 -1.55
C THR A 62 -6.25 -5.81 -1.77
N HIS A 63 -5.96 -4.89 -0.84
CA HIS A 63 -6.35 -3.49 -0.98
C HIS A 63 -5.61 -2.78 -2.13
N LEU A 64 -4.33 -3.12 -2.35
CA LEU A 64 -3.55 -2.61 -3.48
C LEU A 64 -4.17 -3.05 -4.82
N ALA A 65 -4.53 -4.32 -4.97
CA ALA A 65 -5.19 -4.81 -6.18
C ALA A 65 -6.52 -4.09 -6.45
N ALA A 66 -7.30 -3.81 -5.40
CA ALA A 66 -8.53 -3.03 -5.51
C ALA A 66 -8.25 -1.56 -5.91
N PHE A 67 -7.18 -0.95 -5.39
CA PHE A 67 -6.73 0.38 -5.79
C PHE A 67 -6.35 0.43 -7.28
N VAL A 68 -5.50 -0.51 -7.73
CA VAL A 68 -5.05 -0.61 -9.12
C VAL A 68 -6.26 -0.76 -10.04
N THR A 69 -7.16 -1.69 -9.74
CA THR A 69 -8.39 -1.91 -10.52
C THR A 69 -9.22 -0.63 -10.64
N ARG A 70 -9.32 0.15 -9.56
CA ARG A 70 -10.12 1.38 -9.51
C ARG A 70 -9.51 2.53 -10.30
N PHE A 71 -8.18 2.66 -10.29
CA PHE A 71 -7.49 3.88 -10.75
C PHE A 71 -6.58 3.69 -11.96
N ALA A 72 -6.30 2.46 -12.41
CA ALA A 72 -5.36 2.20 -13.51
C ALA A 72 -5.68 3.01 -14.78
N LYS A 73 -6.96 3.19 -15.11
CA LYS A 73 -7.39 3.97 -16.28
C LYS A 73 -7.47 5.47 -16.02
N SER A 74 -7.92 5.88 -14.83
CA SER A 74 -8.25 7.28 -14.53
C SER A 74 -7.08 8.07 -13.93
N ALA A 75 -6.10 7.39 -13.33
CA ALA A 75 -4.94 7.96 -12.67
C ALA A 75 -3.73 6.98 -12.69
N PRO A 76 -3.21 6.63 -13.87
CA PRO A 76 -2.14 5.62 -14.01
C PRO A 76 -0.85 6.00 -13.26
N GLN A 77 -0.47 7.28 -13.26
CA GLN A 77 0.71 7.76 -12.52
C GLN A 77 0.56 7.60 -11.01
N THR A 78 -0.67 7.78 -10.50
CA THR A 78 -0.98 7.55 -9.09
C THR A 78 -0.86 6.07 -8.73
N VAL A 79 -1.30 5.18 -9.62
CA VAL A 79 -1.15 3.74 -9.42
C VAL A 79 0.33 3.33 -9.38
N ALA A 80 1.12 3.77 -10.36
CA ALA A 80 2.54 3.45 -10.42
C ALA A 80 3.30 3.92 -9.15
N CYS A 81 3.02 5.15 -8.70
CA CYS A 81 3.62 5.70 -7.47
C CYS A 81 3.28 4.87 -6.22
N LEU A 82 2.05 4.35 -6.14
CA LEU A 82 1.65 3.51 -5.01
C LEU A 82 2.29 2.13 -5.05
N GLU A 83 2.36 1.50 -6.22
CA GLU A 83 2.96 0.17 -6.40
C GLU A 83 4.46 0.20 -6.08
N GLU A 84 5.18 1.19 -6.61
CA GLU A 84 6.61 1.39 -6.35
C GLU A 84 6.87 1.60 -4.85
N GLY A 85 6.19 2.56 -4.24
CA GLY A 85 6.38 2.85 -2.82
C GLY A 85 5.90 1.73 -1.88
N PHE A 86 4.97 0.89 -2.33
CA PHE A 86 4.55 -0.29 -1.58
C PHE A 86 5.63 -1.36 -1.59
N GLU A 87 6.21 -1.69 -2.75
CA GLU A 87 7.29 -2.67 -2.85
C GLU A 87 8.58 -2.18 -2.16
N ASP A 88 8.92 -0.89 -2.27
CA ASP A 88 10.02 -0.30 -1.51
C ASP A 88 9.84 -0.50 0.00
N ALA A 89 8.63 -0.26 0.51
CA ALA A 89 8.32 -0.43 1.92
C ALA A 89 8.25 -1.90 2.37
N LEU A 90 8.21 -2.86 1.43
CA LEU A 90 8.38 -4.29 1.72
C LEU A 90 9.85 -4.76 1.68
N SER A 91 10.72 -3.98 1.04
CA SER A 91 12.13 -4.33 0.82
C SER A 91 13.08 -3.93 1.97
N VAL A 92 12.54 -3.28 3.01
CA VAL A 92 13.26 -2.73 4.17
C VAL A 92 13.37 -3.67 5.37
#